data_AF-A0AAD1XZ71-F1
#
_entry.id   AF-A0AAD1XZ71-F1
#
_cell.length_a   1.000
_cell.length_b   1.000
_cell.length_c   1.000
_cell.angle_alpha   90.00
_cell.angle_beta   90.00
_cell.angle_gamma   90.00
#
_symmetry.space_group_name_H-M   'P 1'
#
loop_
_entity.id
_entity.type
_entity.pdbx_description
1 polymer ?
#
loop_
_entity_poly.entity_id
_entity_poly.type
_entity_poly.pdbx_seq_one_letter_code
_entity_poly.pdbx_strand_id
1 'polypeptide(L)'
;MHSWAHSITPGWMTKTKSLEPHIDEPGYVKEMLQKGENPKELLLEECKPKCTHWKEKLERCEKQLVTIIKINPTKSCLYPFRDYTTCVEACVQPVIHNNLVIE
;
A
#
# COMPACT_ATOMS: atom_id res chain seq x y z
N MET A 1 34.09 2.71 12.90
CA MET A 1 34.28 2.11 11.56
C MET A 1 33.23 2.69 10.62
N HIS A 2 33.71 3.38 9.60
CA HIS A 2 33.07 3.84 8.36
C HIS A 2 31.82 4.77 8.40
N SER A 3 32.09 6.03 8.74
CA SER A 3 31.37 7.21 8.24
C SER A 3 31.64 7.45 6.74
N TRP A 4 31.18 6.54 5.87
CA TRP A 4 31.28 6.67 4.40
C TRP A 4 29.93 6.53 3.69
N ALA A 5 28.84 6.27 4.42
CA ALA A 5 27.52 6.04 3.83
C ALA A 5 26.83 7.33 3.34
N HIS A 6 27.21 8.51 3.84
CA HIS A 6 26.56 9.79 3.50
C HIS A 6 26.92 10.32 2.10
N SER A 7 27.96 9.79 1.45
CA SER A 7 28.37 10.21 0.09
C SER A 7 27.82 9.31 -1.02
N ILE A 8 27.26 8.14 -0.68
CA ILE A 8 26.82 7.14 -1.67
C ILE A 8 25.31 7.27 -1.94
N THR A 9 24.54 7.88 -1.05
CA THR A 9 23.11 8.16 -1.24
C THR A 9 22.71 9.50 -0.60
N PRO A 10 22.87 10.63 -1.30
CA PRO A 10 22.34 11.90 -0.82
C PRO A 10 20.80 11.80 -0.87
N GLY A 11 20.16 11.57 0.27
CA GLY A 11 18.69 11.54 0.38
C GLY A 11 18.07 10.36 1.12
N TRP A 12 18.85 9.36 1.57
CA TRP A 12 18.30 8.22 2.33
C TRP A 12 17.54 8.67 3.60
N MET A 13 18.00 9.74 4.28
CA MET A 13 17.46 10.16 5.59
C MET A 13 16.66 11.47 5.56
N THR A 14 16.40 12.05 4.39
CA THR A 14 15.67 13.33 4.29
C THR A 14 14.29 13.10 3.68
N LYS A 15 13.22 13.38 4.44
CA LYS A 15 11.84 13.48 3.94
C LYS A 15 11.76 14.64 2.94
N THR A 16 12.10 14.38 1.68
CA THR A 16 11.98 15.37 0.60
C THR A 16 10.62 15.21 -0.05
N LYS A 17 9.80 16.28 -0.04
CA LYS A 17 8.50 16.33 -0.74
C LYS A 17 8.57 15.91 -2.22
N SER A 18 9.73 16.06 -2.86
CA SER A 18 9.96 15.65 -4.25
C SER A 18 10.03 14.13 -4.45
N LEU A 19 10.27 13.35 -3.39
CA LEU A 19 10.33 11.88 -3.42
C LEU A 19 9.09 11.26 -2.75
N GLU A 20 8.19 12.08 -2.22
CA GLU A 20 6.91 11.60 -1.71
C GLU A 20 6.05 11.16 -2.90
N PRO A 21 5.42 9.98 -2.85
CA PRO A 21 4.50 9.58 -3.89
C PRO A 21 3.41 10.64 -4.03
N HIS A 22 3.13 11.09 -5.26
CA HIS A 22 2.06 12.03 -5.58
C HIS A 22 0.70 11.37 -5.29
N ILE A 23 0.31 11.32 -4.03
CA ILE A 23 -0.97 10.82 -3.56
C ILE A 23 -1.64 12.01 -2.91
N ASP A 24 -2.82 12.38 -3.40
CA ASP A 24 -3.64 13.42 -2.79
C ASP A 24 -3.87 13.08 -1.32
N GLU A 25 -3.42 13.96 -0.42
CA GLU A 25 -3.54 13.79 1.01
C GLU A 25 -4.84 14.46 1.48
N PRO A 26 -5.87 13.70 1.86
CA PRO A 26 -7.12 14.30 2.28
C PRO A 26 -7.01 14.82 3.71
N GLY A 27 -7.48 16.05 3.94
CA GLY A 27 -7.34 16.75 5.23
C GLY A 27 -7.97 16.05 6.44
N TYR A 28 -8.93 15.14 6.22
CA TYR A 28 -9.57 14.38 7.29
C TYR A 28 -8.61 13.40 8.00
N VAL A 29 -7.55 12.94 7.31
CA VAL A 29 -6.59 11.97 7.87
C VAL A 29 -5.91 12.55 9.10
N LYS A 30 -5.50 13.82 9.02
CA LYS A 30 -4.86 14.53 10.12
C LYS A 30 -5.80 14.69 11.32
N GLU A 31 -7.07 15.01 11.07
CA GLU A 31 -8.08 15.16 12.13
C GLU A 31 -8.38 13.82 12.82
N MET A 32 -8.54 12.74 12.06
CA MET A 32 -8.78 11.41 12.61
C MET A 32 -7.60 10.90 13.44
N LEU A 33 -6.38 11.09 12.95
CA LEU A 33 -5.17 10.72 13.69
C LEU A 33 -5.03 11.50 15.00
N GLN A 34 -5.39 12.80 15.00
CA GLN A 34 -5.41 13.62 16.22
C GLN A 34 -6.46 13.14 17.24
N LYS A 35 -7.57 12.58 16.78
CA LYS A 35 -8.62 11.98 17.62
C LYS A 35 -8.30 10.56 18.09
N GLY A 36 -7.19 9.97 17.64
CA GLY A 36 -6.85 8.57 17.92
C GLY A 36 -7.70 7.56 17.14
N GLU A 37 -8.39 8.01 16.10
CA GLU A 37 -9.18 7.17 15.21
C GLU A 37 -8.30 6.62 14.07
N ASN A 38 -8.60 5.41 13.58
CA ASN A 38 -7.83 4.80 12.49
C ASN A 38 -8.36 5.24 11.11
N PRO A 39 -7.65 6.10 10.35
CA PRO A 39 -8.10 6.55 9.03
C PRO A 39 -7.97 5.47 7.94
N LYS A 40 -7.33 4.33 8.25
CA LYS A 40 -7.01 3.28 7.28
C LYS A 40 -8.24 2.75 6.54
N GLU A 41 -9.36 2.55 7.24
CA GLU A 41 -10.56 1.96 6.62
C GLU A 41 -11.16 2.86 5.53
N LEU A 42 -11.23 4.17 5.78
CA LEU A 42 -11.71 5.15 4.79
C LEU A 42 -10.75 5.24 3.59
N LEU A 43 -9.44 5.31 3.87
CA LEU A 43 -8.42 5.34 2.83
C LEU A 43 -8.42 4.07 1.97
N LEU A 44 -8.73 2.90 2.54
CA LEU A 44 -8.84 1.67 1.77
C LEU A 44 -9.96 1.76 0.73
N GLU A 45 -11.13 2.31 1.06
CA GLU A 45 -12.22 2.48 0.09
C GLU A 45 -11.85 3.44 -1.06
N GLU A 46 -11.11 4.51 -0.75
CA GLU A 46 -10.61 5.45 -1.76
C GLU A 46 -9.48 4.88 -2.62
N CYS A 47 -8.63 4.02 -2.06
CA CYS A 47 -7.47 3.46 -2.75
C CYS A 47 -7.81 2.20 -3.58
N LYS A 48 -8.83 1.41 -3.20
CA LYS A 48 -9.30 0.25 -3.97
C LYS A 48 -9.56 0.53 -5.46
N PRO A 49 -10.29 1.59 -5.87
CA PRO A 49 -10.58 1.87 -7.29
C PRO A 49 -9.33 2.27 -8.10
N LYS A 50 -8.23 2.66 -7.45
CA LYS A 50 -6.95 2.98 -8.14
C LYS A 50 -6.20 1.72 -8.58
N CYS A 51 -6.57 0.55 -8.04
CA CYS A 51 -5.88 -0.73 -8.26
C CYS A 51 -6.66 -1.71 -9.16
N THR A 52 -7.49 -1.21 -10.09
CA THR A 52 -8.38 -2.02 -10.95
C THR A 52 -7.65 -3.12 -11.70
N HIS A 53 -6.49 -2.84 -12.29
CA HIS A 53 -5.71 -3.85 -13.03
C HIS A 53 -5.38 -5.09 -12.21
N TRP A 54 -4.96 -4.88 -10.96
CA TRP A 54 -4.60 -5.97 -10.05
C TRP A 54 -5.82 -6.71 -9.52
N LYS A 55 -6.92 -5.98 -9.29
CA LYS A 55 -8.21 -6.58 -8.93
C LYS A 55 -8.73 -7.51 -10.02
N GLU A 56 -8.72 -7.08 -11.28
CA GLU A 56 -9.12 -7.90 -12.42
C GLU A 56 -8.24 -9.15 -12.57
N LYS A 57 -6.93 -9.04 -12.31
CA LYS A 57 -6.02 -10.19 -12.30
C LYS A 57 -6.36 -11.19 -11.19
N LEU A 58 -6.68 -10.70 -9.99
CA LEU A 58 -7.13 -11.53 -8.86
C LEU A 58 -8.43 -12.27 -9.20
N GLU A 59 -9.44 -11.54 -9.67
CA GLU A 59 -10.75 -12.12 -10.01
C GLU A 59 -10.65 -13.18 -11.12
N ARG A 60 -9.77 -12.97 -12.12
CA ARG A 60 -9.48 -13.98 -13.14
C ARG A 60 -8.89 -15.25 -12.54
N CYS A 61 -7.96 -15.11 -11.58
CA CYS A 61 -7.38 -16.26 -10.90
C CYS A 61 -8.44 -17.02 -10.08
N GLU A 62 -9.25 -16.31 -9.29
CA GLU A 62 -10.26 -16.92 -8.42
C GLU A 62 -11.31 -17.69 -9.22
N LYS A 63 -11.75 -17.14 -10.35
CA LYS A 63 -12.67 -17.81 -11.29
C LYS A 63 -12.10 -19.15 -11.80
N GLN A 64 -10.82 -19.19 -12.13
CA GLN A 64 -10.16 -20.43 -12.59
C GLN A 64 -9.90 -21.40 -11.43
N LEU A 65 -9.62 -20.88 -10.23
CA LEU A 65 -9.30 -21.68 -9.06
C LEU A 65 -10.47 -22.59 -8.65
N VAL A 66 -11.72 -22.12 -8.78
CA VAL A 66 -12.93 -22.91 -8.48
C VAL A 66 -12.97 -24.22 -9.28
N THR A 67 -12.48 -24.21 -10.53
CA THR A 67 -12.41 -25.40 -11.38
C THR A 67 -11.20 -26.27 -11.02
N ILE A 68 -10.04 -25.64 -10.80
CA ILE A 68 -8.75 -26.34 -10.64
C ILE A 68 -8.60 -26.98 -9.26
N ILE A 69 -9.22 -26.42 -8.21
CA ILE A 69 -9.03 -26.90 -6.82
C ILE A 69 -9.45 -28.35 -6.61
N LYS A 70 -10.41 -28.85 -7.41
CA LYS A 70 -10.86 -30.25 -7.40
C LYS A 70 -9.82 -31.21 -7.98
N ILE A 71 -8.94 -30.71 -8.86
CA ILE A 71 -7.93 -31.49 -9.58
C ILE A 71 -6.56 -31.35 -8.91
N ASN A 72 -6.22 -30.15 -8.43
CA ASN A 72 -4.97 -29.87 -7.75
C ASN A 72 -5.18 -28.85 -6.61
N PRO A 73 -5.22 -29.30 -5.34
CA PRO A 73 -5.50 -28.43 -4.20
C PRO A 73 -4.32 -27.52 -3.80
N THR A 74 -3.15 -27.69 -4.42
CA THR A 74 -1.97 -26.87 -4.10
C THR A 74 -1.97 -25.52 -4.84
N LYS A 75 -2.79 -25.37 -5.88
CA LYS A 75 -2.92 -24.11 -6.61
C LYS A 75 -3.69 -23.11 -5.75
N SER A 76 -3.23 -21.86 -5.73
CA SER A 76 -3.86 -20.76 -4.99
C SER A 76 -3.66 -19.44 -5.70
N CYS A 77 -4.51 -18.46 -5.39
CA CYS A 77 -4.42 -17.09 -5.91
C CYS A 77 -3.65 -16.15 -4.97
N LEU A 78 -2.80 -16.70 -4.10
CA LEU A 78 -2.06 -15.94 -3.10
C LEU A 78 -1.20 -14.81 -3.73
N TYR A 79 -0.54 -15.09 -4.84
CA TYR A 79 0.30 -14.08 -5.52
C TYR A 79 -0.53 -12.94 -6.14
N PRO A 80 -1.57 -13.20 -6.94
CA PRO A 80 -2.49 -12.14 -7.38
C PRO A 80 -3.12 -11.35 -6.23
N PHE A 81 -3.45 -12.01 -5.12
CA PHE A 81 -3.98 -11.35 -3.93
C PHE A 81 -2.95 -10.41 -3.31
N ARG A 82 -1.70 -10.88 -3.14
CA ARG A 82 -0.59 -10.07 -2.65
C ARG A 82 -0.32 -8.86 -3.55
N ASP A 83 -0.34 -9.04 -4.87
CA ASP A 83 -0.12 -7.93 -5.82
C ASP A 83 -1.20 -6.85 -5.63
N TYR A 84 -2.46 -7.26 -5.50
CA TYR A 84 -3.58 -6.36 -5.27
C TYR A 84 -3.47 -5.62 -3.93
N THR A 85 -3.21 -6.32 -2.83
CA THR A 85 -3.07 -5.68 -1.51
C THR A 85 -1.86 -4.76 -1.46
N THR A 86 -0.75 -5.14 -2.09
CA THR A 86 0.45 -4.28 -2.19
C THR A 86 0.15 -2.99 -2.92
N CYS A 87 -0.65 -3.03 -4.00
CA CYS A 87 -1.09 -1.83 -4.70
C CYS A 87 -1.93 -0.91 -3.80
N VAL A 88 -2.90 -1.47 -3.07
CA VAL A 88 -3.77 -0.70 -2.19
C VAL A 88 -2.98 -0.11 -1.01
N GLU A 89 -2.12 -0.90 -0.38
CA GLU A 89 -1.28 -0.44 0.73
C GLU A 89 -0.26 0.63 0.28
N ALA A 90 0.28 0.54 -0.93
CA ALA A 90 1.16 1.58 -1.47
C ALA A 90 0.46 2.94 -1.59
N CYS A 91 -0.87 2.96 -1.71
CA CYS A 91 -1.67 4.17 -1.69
C CYS A 91 -1.95 4.67 -0.26
N VAL A 92 -2.29 3.77 0.67
CA VAL A 92 -2.71 4.14 2.04
C VAL A 92 -1.53 4.43 2.96
N GLN A 93 -0.47 3.61 2.90
CA GLN A 93 0.67 3.65 3.80
C GLN A 93 1.36 5.03 3.89
N PRO A 94 1.73 5.70 2.77
CA PRO A 94 2.41 6.99 2.85
C PRO A 94 1.52 8.08 3.44
N VAL A 95 0.22 8.08 3.16
CA VAL A 95 -0.74 9.06 3.69
C VAL A 95 -0.79 9.02 5.21
N ILE A 96 -0.80 7.82 5.80
CA ILE A 96 -0.79 7.64 7.25
C ILE A 96 0.60 7.96 7.83
N HIS A 97 1.66 7.33 7.31
CA HIS A 97 3.00 7.44 7.90
C HIS A 97 3.56 8.87 7.83
N ASN A 98 3.18 9.66 6.82
CA ASN A 98 3.60 11.04 6.73
C ASN A 98 2.95 11.97 7.77
N ASN A 99 1.85 11.53 8.38
CA ASN A 99 1.07 12.26 9.37
C ASN A 99 1.25 11.77 10.81
N LEU A 100 1.88 10.61 11.02
CA LEU A 100 2.24 10.14 12.35
C LEU A 100 3.40 10.97 12.89
N VAL A 101 3.16 11.70 13.97
CA VAL A 101 4.22 12.39 14.73
C VAL A 101 4.81 11.38 15.70
N ILE A 102 6.10 11.08 15.56
CA ILE A 102 6.86 10.34 16.57
C ILE A 102 7.30 11.40 17.58
N GLU A 103 6.52 11.60 18.64
CA GLU A 103 6.97 12.32 19.85
C GLU A 103 7.76 11.37 20.77
#